data_AF-A0A6N8WCB8-F1
#
_entry.id   AF-A0A6N8WCB8-F1
#
_cell.length_a   1.000
_cell.length_b   1.000
_cell.length_c   1.000
_cell.angle_alpha   90.00
_cell.angle_beta   90.00
_cell.angle_gamma   90.00
#
_symmetry.space_group_name_H-M   'P 1'
#
loop_
_entity.id
_entity.type
_entity.pdbx_description
1 polymer ?
#
loop_
_entity_poly.entity_id
_entity_poly.type
_entity_poly.pdbx_seq_one_letter_code
_entity_poly.pdbx_strand_id
1 'polypeptide(L)' 'MYLFDLKNGKKKLAYGQSPEDALDILRLRLSDEEMAQIRADQYVKISQRKLQEHVHELG' A
#
# COMPACT_ATOMS: atom_id res chain seq x y z
N MET A 1 -4.04 6.77 5.66
CA MET A 1 -3.77 5.44 5.12
C MET A 1 -3.04 5.64 3.80
N TYR A 2 -2.17 4.72 3.45
CA TYR A 2 -1.38 4.80 2.23
C TYR A 2 -1.71 3.60 1.35
N LEU A 3 -2.10 3.88 0.10
CA LEU A 3 -2.27 2.87 -0.93
C LEU A 3 -1.02 2.89 -1.79
N PHE A 4 -0.27 1.80 -1.78
CA PHE A 4 0.90 1.62 -2.63
C PHE A 4 0.52 0.89 -3.90
N ASP A 5 1.01 1.37 -5.03
CA ASP A 5 0.82 0.69 -6.31
C ASP A 5 1.69 -0.56 -6.40
N LEU A 6 1.11 -1.67 -6.85
CA LEU A 6 1.82 -2.90 -7.15
C LEU A 6 2.12 -2.96 -8.66
N LYS A 7 3.22 -3.61 -9.02
CA LYS A 7 3.61 -3.86 -10.42
C LYS A 7 2.57 -4.67 -11.21
N ASN A 8 1.74 -5.45 -10.52
CA ASN A 8 0.65 -6.22 -11.11
C ASN A 8 -0.64 -5.42 -11.36
N GLY A 9 -0.64 -4.11 -11.06
CA GLY A 9 -1.80 -3.22 -11.26
C GLY A 9 -2.80 -3.18 -10.09
N LYS A 10 -2.57 -3.97 -9.04
CA LYS A 10 -3.32 -3.86 -7.78
C LYS A 10 -2.70 -2.80 -6.88
N LYS A 11 -3.37 -2.50 -5.76
CA LYS A 11 -2.85 -1.64 -4.71
C LYS A 11 -2.75 -2.38 -3.39
N LYS A 12 -1.75 -2.03 -2.59
CA LYS A 12 -1.56 -2.56 -1.23
C LYS A 12 -1.86 -1.47 -0.22
N LEU A 13 -2.74 -1.78 0.72
CA LEU A 13 -3.11 -0.85 1.78
C LEU A 13 -2.18 -0.98 2.98
N ALA A 14 -1.69 0.16 3.45
CA ALA A 14 -0.88 0.26 4.64
C ALA A 14 -1.31 1.41 5.55
N TYR A 15 -1.02 1.23 6.82
CA TYR A 15 -1.28 2.19 7.88
C TYR A 15 0.07 2.63 8.43
N GLY A 16 0.28 3.91 8.60
CA GLY A 16 1.51 4.50 9.11
C GLY A 16 1.29 5.99 9.35
N GLN A 17 2.14 6.62 10.15
CA GLN A 17 2.10 8.07 10.31
C GLN A 17 2.64 8.74 9.03
N SER A 18 3.69 8.15 8.48
CA SER A 18 4.35 8.53 7.23
C SER A 18 4.27 7.42 6.17
N PRO A 19 4.51 7.71 4.88
CA PRO A 19 4.62 6.69 3.85
C PRO A 19 5.75 5.70 4.14
N GLU A 20 6.85 6.15 4.75
CA GLU A 20 7.95 5.28 5.18
C GLU A 20 7.51 4.28 6.25
N ASP A 21 6.87 4.74 7.34
CA ASP A 21 6.25 3.87 8.36
C ASP A 21 5.31 2.84 7.73
N ALA A 22 4.47 3.30 6.79
CA ALA A 22 3.50 2.44 6.13
C ALA A 22 4.20 1.37 5.28
N LEU A 23 5.31 1.72 4.62
CA LEU A 23 6.16 0.80 3.88
C LEU A 23 6.89 -0.19 4.80
N ASP A 24 7.38 0.26 5.96
CA ASP A 24 8.01 -0.63 6.94
C ASP A 24 7.00 -1.62 7.52
N ILE A 25 5.77 -1.19 7.80
CA ILE A 25 4.69 -2.10 8.21
C ILE A 25 4.36 -3.12 7.11
N LEU A 26 4.41 -2.71 5.84
CA LEU A 26 4.28 -3.64 4.72
C LEU A 26 5.42 -4.65 4.70
N ARG A 27 6.67 -4.21 4.87
CA ARG A 27 7.85 -5.09 4.96
C ARG A 27 7.77 -6.10 6.09
N LEU A 28 7.20 -5.72 7.23
CA LEU A 28 7.03 -6.62 8.37
C LEU A 28 5.98 -7.70 8.14
N ARG A 29 4.99 -7.43 7.28
CA ARG A 29 3.85 -8.33 7.04
C ARG A 29 3.98 -9.14 5.76
N LEU A 30 4.68 -8.61 4.76
CA LEU A 30 4.79 -9.18 3.43
C LEU A 30 6.13 -9.87 3.27
N SER A 31 6.15 -10.92 2.45
CA SER A 31 7.39 -11.56 2.01
C SER A 31 8.16 -10.65 1.05
N ASP A 32 9.47 -10.90 0.91
CA ASP A 32 10.35 -10.16 -0.01
C ASP A 32 9.81 -10.12 -1.45
N GLU A 33 9.18 -11.21 -1.91
CA GLU A 33 8.56 -11.30 -3.23
C GLU A 33 7.40 -10.30 -3.41
N GLU A 34 6.53 -10.16 -2.40
CA GLU A 34 5.42 -9.20 -2.44
C GLU A 34 5.93 -7.77 -2.30
N MET A 35 6.94 -7.54 -1.45
CA MET A 35 7.61 -6.24 -1.34
C MET A 35 8.27 -5.82 -2.65
N ALA A 36 8.84 -6.76 -3.41
CA ALA A 36 9.41 -6.48 -4.73
C ALA A 36 8.35 -6.07 -5.77
N GLN A 37 7.07 -6.42 -5.55
CA GLN A 37 5.96 -5.96 -6.37
C GLN A 37 5.51 -4.55 -6.00
N ILE A 38 5.75 -4.07 -4.78
CA ILE A 38 5.35 -2.74 -4.32
C ILE A 38 6.23 -1.65 -4.94
N ARG A 39 5.59 -0.58 -5.42
CA ARG A 39 6.26 0.64 -5.86
C ARG A 39 6.29 1.65 -4.71
N ALA A 40 7.38 1.65 -3.94
CA ALA A 40 7.55 2.53 -2.78
C ALA A 40 7.42 4.04 -3.13
N ASP A 41 7.79 4.43 -4.35
CA ASP A 41 7.65 5.81 -4.84
C ASP A 41 6.24 6.16 -5.34
N GLN A 42 5.40 5.16 -5.62
CA GLN A 42 4.02 5.38 -6.07
C GLN A 42 3.03 4.98 -4.99
N TYR A 43 2.62 6.00 -4.23
CA TYR A 43 1.60 5.85 -3.21
C TYR A 43 0.61 7.00 -3.25
N VAL A 44 -0.61 6.70 -2.83
CA VAL A 44 -1.66 7.69 -2.63
C VAL A 44 -2.09 7.68 -1.17
N LYS A 45 -1.98 8.84 -0.53
CA LYS A 45 -2.54 9.03 0.80
C LYS A 45 -4.05 9.17 0.69
N ILE A 46 -4.77 8.21 1.24
CA ILE A 46 -6.23 8.25 1.33
C ILE A 46 -6.72 8.34 2.77
N SER A 47 -7.87 8.99 2.92
CA SER A 47 -8.67 8.97 4.15
C SER A 47 -9.47 7.68 4.22
N GLN A 48 -9.79 7.23 5.43
CA GLN A 48 -10.55 6.00 5.66
C GLN A 48 -11.90 5.94 4.91
N ARG A 49 -12.56 7.10 4.73
CA ARG A 49 -13.81 7.20 3.97
C ARG A 49 -13.66 6.84 2.48
N LYS A 50 -12.50 7.15 1.88
CA LYS A 50 -12.20 6.81 0.48
C LYS A 50 -11.77 5.36 0.29
N LEU A 51 -11.55 4.61 1.38
CA LEU A 51 -11.15 3.21 1.29
C LEU A 51 -12.18 2.37 0.56
N GLN A 52 -13.48 2.61 0.81
CA GLN A 52 -14.55 1.89 0.10
C GLN A 52 -14.48 2.11 -1.41
N GLU A 53 -14.06 3.29 -1.86
CA GLU A 53 -13.88 3.56 -3.29
C GLU A 53 -12.68 2.81 -3.86
N HIS A 54 -11.64 2.51 -3.07
CA HIS A 54 -10.43 1.82 -3.56
C HIS A 54 -10.39 0.32 -3.22
N VAL A 55 -11.39 -0.20 -2.51
CA VAL A 55 -11.39 -1.59 -2.02
C VAL A 55 -11.34 -2.61 -3.16
N HIS A 56 -11.88 -2.25 -4.32
CA HIS A 56 -11.90 -3.09 -5.51
C HIS A 56 -10.53 -3.13 -6.22
N GLU A 57 -9.64 -2.18 -5.93
CA GLU A 57 -8.27 -2.14 -6.45
C GLU A 57 -7.28 -2.86 -5.53
N LEU A 58 -7.71 -3.26 -4.31
CA LEU A 58 -6.90 -4.00 -3.37
C LEU A 58 -6.77 -5.46 -3.79
N GLY A 59 -5.61 -6.08 -3.54
CA GLY A 59 -5.56 -7.55 -3.59
C GLY A 59 -4.23 -8.20 -3.29
#